data_AF-A0A928W0Z2-F1
#
_entry.id   AF-A0A928W0Z2-F1
#
_cell.length_a   1.000
_cell.length_b   1.000
_cell.length_c   1.000
_cell.angle_alpha   90.00
_cell.angle_beta   90.00
_cell.angle_gamma   90.00
#
_symmetry.space_group_name_H-M   'P 1'
#
loop_
_entity.id
_entity.type
_entity.pdbx_description
1 polymer ?
#
loop_
_entity_poly.entity_id
_entity_poly.type
_entity_poly.pdbx_seq_one_letter_code
_entity_poly.pdbx_strand_id
1 'polypeptide(L)'
;MTWLSPPQPEPTTPIRRTFVEAIAGGRDDSYLLLLEGANHFSIAQFSDPTVGIPLRDYEATQPAEQFQELMAKAIGLFIDAHVNSQSTALQSLGQMLVTKNPLIASFERK
;
A
#
# COMPACT_ATOMS: atom_id res chain seq x y z
N MET A 1 3.69 9.36 40.18
CA MET A 1 4.42 9.60 38.92
C MET A 1 4.25 8.34 38.08
N THR A 2 3.24 8.32 37.21
CA THR A 2 2.91 7.16 36.37
C THR A 2 3.74 7.25 35.11
N TRP A 3 4.71 6.35 34.95
CA TRP A 3 5.43 6.18 33.70
C TRP A 3 4.48 5.61 32.66
N LEU A 4 4.09 6.42 31.67
CA LEU A 4 3.43 5.91 30.48
C LEU A 4 4.50 5.25 29.61
N SER A 5 4.30 3.98 29.28
CA SER A 5 5.12 3.31 28.28
C SER A 5 5.10 4.10 26.97
N PRO A 6 6.24 4.23 26.27
CA PRO A 6 6.23 4.85 24.95
C PRO A 6 5.27 4.09 24.03
N PRO A 7 4.60 4.79 23.09
CA PRO A 7 3.73 4.15 22.12
C PRO A 7 4.52 3.08 21.37
N GLN A 8 3.95 1.89 21.28
CA GLN A 8 4.54 0.82 20.48
C GLN A 8 4.47 1.23 19.00
N PRO A 9 5.55 1.06 18.22
CA PRO A 9 5.53 1.39 16.80
C PRO A 9 4.52 0.51 16.08
N GLU A 10 3.74 1.10 15.17
CA GLU A 10 2.83 0.35 14.30
C GLU A 10 3.62 -0.64 13.42
N PRO A 11 3.04 -1.78 13.02
CA PRO A 11 3.70 -2.73 12.12
C PRO A 11 4.24 -2.11 10.83
N THR A 12 3.61 -1.04 10.34
CA THR A 12 3.99 -0.31 9.12
C THR A 12 5.10 0.71 9.32
N THR A 13 5.54 0.96 10.57
CA THR A 13 6.58 1.95 10.91
C THR A 13 7.87 1.77 10.09
N PRO A 14 8.44 0.56 9.91
CA PRO A 14 9.67 0.39 9.12
C PRO A 14 9.48 0.76 7.64
N ILE A 15 8.30 0.52 7.08
CA ILE A 15 7.97 0.82 5.69
C ILE A 15 7.83 2.33 5.49
N ARG A 16 7.09 3.01 6.38
CA ARG A 16 7.01 4.48 6.38
C ARG A 16 8.38 5.11 6.53
N ARG A 17 9.20 4.61 7.47
CA ARG A 17 10.56 5.12 7.69
C ARG A 17 11.42 4.97 6.45
N THR A 18 11.39 3.80 5.79
CA THR A 18 12.09 3.59 4.52
C THR A 18 11.63 4.57 3.46
N PHE A 19 10.32 4.76 3.32
CA PHE A 19 9.79 5.73 2.36
C PHE A 19 10.27 7.15 2.66
N VAL A 20 10.19 7.61 3.91
CA VAL A 20 10.58 8.97 4.30
C VAL A 20 12.08 9.19 4.19
N GLU A 21 12.89 8.29 4.75
CA GLU A 21 14.33 8.50 4.98
C GLU A 21 15.21 7.98 3.86
N ALA A 22 14.83 6.88 3.18
CA ALA A 22 15.72 6.18 2.25
C ALA A 22 15.36 6.39 0.77
N ILE A 23 14.11 6.69 0.46
CA ILE A 23 13.69 7.00 -0.92
C ILE A 23 13.90 8.50 -1.18
N ALA A 24 14.55 8.88 -2.27
CA ALA A 24 14.69 10.29 -2.63
C ALA A 24 13.33 10.85 -3.12
N GLY A 25 13.04 12.11 -2.82
CA GLY A 25 11.87 12.82 -3.35
C GLY A 25 12.25 13.96 -4.29
N GLY A 26 11.27 14.80 -4.64
CA GLY A 26 11.44 16.06 -5.37
C GLY A 26 10.97 16.02 -6.83
N ARG A 27 10.49 14.87 -7.30
CA ARG A 27 9.89 14.72 -8.64
C ARG A 27 8.39 14.43 -8.59
N ASP A 28 7.82 14.30 -7.38
CA ASP A 28 6.42 13.94 -7.17
C ASP A 28 6.00 12.64 -7.88
N ASP A 29 6.97 11.71 -8.02
CA ASP A 29 6.87 10.43 -8.70
C ASP A 29 7.16 9.22 -7.80
N SER A 30 7.23 9.42 -6.48
CA SER A 30 7.36 8.36 -5.49
C SER A 30 6.12 8.29 -4.61
N TYR A 31 5.56 7.10 -4.45
CA TYR A 31 4.32 6.88 -3.71
C TYR A 31 4.47 5.77 -2.68
N LEU A 32 3.89 5.97 -1.50
CA LEU A 32 3.61 4.92 -0.53
C LEU A 32 2.11 4.74 -0.44
N LEU A 33 1.63 3.52 -0.59
CA LEU A 33 0.24 3.15 -0.37
C LEU A 33 0.18 2.05 0.69
N LEU A 34 -0.49 2.32 1.81
CA LEU A 34 -0.74 1.34 2.86
C LEU A 34 -2.20 0.92 2.81
N LEU A 35 -2.42 -0.39 2.74
CA LEU A 35 -3.74 -0.99 2.62
C LEU A 35 -4.27 -1.37 4.00
N GLU A 36 -5.54 -1.05 4.26
CA GLU A 36 -6.21 -1.38 5.51
C GLU A 36 -6.63 -2.85 5.52
N GLY A 37 -6.21 -3.60 6.53
CA GLY A 37 -6.61 -4.99 6.72
C GLY A 37 -6.08 -5.98 5.68
N ALA A 38 -5.15 -5.55 4.82
CA ALA A 38 -4.37 -6.45 3.98
C ALA A 38 -3.33 -7.19 4.82
N ASN A 39 -3.03 -8.44 4.43
CA ASN A 39 -1.92 -9.22 4.97
C ASN A 39 -0.84 -9.42 3.89
N HIS A 40 0.28 -10.08 4.23
CA HIS A 40 1.40 -10.27 3.30
C HIS A 40 1.01 -11.06 2.04
N PHE A 41 -0.04 -11.89 2.15
CA PHE A 41 -0.49 -12.77 1.07
C PHE A 41 -1.56 -12.14 0.18
N SER A 42 -2.09 -10.96 0.55
CA SER A 42 -3.12 -10.27 -0.23
C SER A 42 -2.64 -9.86 -1.64
N ILE A 43 -1.33 -9.81 -1.88
CA ILE A 43 -0.74 -9.54 -3.20
C ILE A 43 -0.73 -10.76 -4.13
N ALA A 44 -0.77 -11.97 -3.59
CA ALA A 44 -0.64 -13.19 -4.37
C ALA A 44 -2.00 -13.86 -4.52
N GLN A 45 -2.29 -14.37 -5.72
CA GLN A 45 -3.36 -15.34 -5.89
C GLN A 45 -2.88 -16.66 -5.31
N PHE A 46 -3.23 -16.93 -4.05
CA PHE A 46 -2.81 -18.14 -3.37
C PHE A 46 -3.59 -19.34 -3.90
N SER A 47 -2.98 -20.12 -4.78
CA SER A 47 -3.48 -21.46 -5.13
C SER A 47 -2.38 -22.51 -5.14
N ASP A 48 -1.21 -22.23 -4.58
CA ASP A 48 -0.11 -23.19 -4.54
C ASP A 48 -0.16 -24.04 -3.26
N PRO A 49 -0.55 -25.32 -3.35
CA PRO A 49 -0.63 -26.21 -2.19
C PRO A 49 0.75 -26.59 -1.61
N THR A 50 1.84 -26.25 -2.29
CA THR A 50 3.21 -26.50 -1.81
C THR A 50 3.73 -25.39 -0.90
N VAL A 51 3.09 -24.22 -0.93
CA VAL A 51 3.38 -23.12 -0.01
C VAL A 51 2.56 -23.40 1.25
N GLY A 52 3.16 -24.17 2.16
CA GLY A 52 2.51 -24.73 3.33
C GLY A 52 1.89 -23.68 4.24
N ILE A 53 0.63 -23.32 3.94
CA ILE A 53 -0.32 -22.50 4.69
C ILE A 53 0.21 -21.11 5.11
N PRO A 54 -0.55 -20.02 4.94
CA PRO A 54 -0.25 -18.72 5.58
C PRO A 54 -0.39 -18.77 7.12
N LEU A 55 0.13 -19.79 7.79
CA LEU A 55 -0.13 -20.17 9.19
C LEU A 55 0.47 -19.20 10.23
N ARG A 56 1.15 -18.13 9.79
CA ARG A 56 1.84 -17.18 10.68
C ARG A 56 1.46 -15.72 10.47
N ASP A 57 0.55 -15.44 9.55
CA ASP A 57 0.08 -14.08 9.31
C ASP A 57 -1.33 -13.88 9.86
N TYR A 58 -1.72 -12.63 10.05
CA TYR A 58 -3.11 -12.29 10.36
C TYR A 58 -3.99 -12.56 9.14
N GLU A 59 -5.23 -12.97 9.40
CA GLU A 59 -6.25 -13.05 8.35
C GLU A 59 -6.49 -11.67 7.73
N ALA A 60 -6.60 -11.62 6.41
CA ALA A 60 -7.00 -10.41 5.72
C ALA A 60 -8.46 -10.08 6.07
N THR A 61 -8.79 -8.80 6.22
CA THR A 61 -10.15 -8.39 6.63
C THR A 61 -11.13 -8.30 5.46
N GLN A 62 -10.65 -8.47 4.22
CA GLN A 62 -11.41 -8.39 2.98
C GLN A 62 -10.89 -9.44 1.97
N PRO A 63 -11.66 -9.79 0.93
CA PRO A 63 -11.21 -10.73 -0.11
C PRO A 63 -9.94 -10.25 -0.81
N ALA A 64 -9.02 -11.18 -1.09
CA ALA A 64 -7.73 -10.89 -1.71
C ALA A 64 -7.90 -10.20 -3.08
N GLU A 65 -8.93 -10.58 -3.84
CA GLU A 65 -9.25 -10.04 -5.16
C GLU A 65 -9.46 -8.52 -5.11
N GLN A 66 -10.09 -8.01 -4.04
CA GLN A 66 -10.31 -6.56 -3.92
C GLN A 66 -9.02 -5.79 -3.70
N PHE A 67 -8.10 -6.34 -2.90
CA PHE A 67 -6.77 -5.76 -2.73
C PHE A 67 -5.98 -5.82 -4.03
N GLN A 68 -6.03 -6.94 -4.74
CA GLN A 68 -5.35 -7.14 -6.02
C GLN A 68 -5.85 -6.18 -7.09
N GLU A 69 -7.16 -6.00 -7.22
CA GLU A 69 -7.76 -5.03 -8.15
C GLU A 69 -7.31 -3.60 -7.83
N LEU A 70 -7.30 -3.21 -6.55
CA LEU A 70 -6.84 -1.89 -6.13
C LEU A 70 -5.35 -1.69 -6.43
N MET A 71 -4.51 -2.67 -6.10
CA MET A 71 -3.07 -2.62 -6.36
C MET A 71 -2.78 -2.55 -7.87
N ALA A 72 -3.41 -3.42 -8.66
CA ALA A 72 -3.23 -3.44 -10.11
C ALA A 72 -3.64 -2.11 -10.74
N LYS A 73 -4.77 -1.54 -10.30
CA LYS A 73 -5.22 -0.22 -10.76
C LYS A 73 -4.24 0.88 -10.37
N ALA A 74 -3.75 0.89 -9.13
CA ALA A 74 -2.80 1.89 -8.65
C ALA A 74 -1.46 1.83 -9.41
N ILE A 75 -0.91 0.63 -9.59
CA ILE A 75 0.33 0.39 -10.31
C ILE A 75 0.17 0.75 -11.80
N GLY A 76 -0.93 0.35 -12.43
CA GLY A 76 -1.21 0.68 -13.83
C GLY A 76 -1.29 2.19 -14.05
N LEU A 77 -2.06 2.89 -13.22
CA LEU A 77 -2.15 4.35 -13.28
C LEU A 77 -0.82 5.05 -13.00
N PHE A 78 0.00 4.52 -12.09
CA PHE A 78 1.35 5.02 -11.84
C PHE A 78 2.26 4.90 -13.07
N ILE A 79 2.28 3.72 -13.69
CA ILE A 79 3.06 3.47 -14.91
C ILE A 79 2.59 4.40 -16.03
N ASP A 80 1.29 4.51 -16.24
CA ASP A 80 0.76 5.37 -17.29
C ASP A 80 1.08 6.85 -17.04
N ALA A 81 0.99 7.30 -15.79
CA ALA A 81 1.28 8.68 -15.42
C ALA A 81 2.75 9.05 -15.59
N HIS A 82 3.67 8.22 -15.06
CA HIS A 82 5.07 8.60 -14.86
C HIS A 82 6.04 7.95 -15.84
N VAL A 83 5.70 6.77 -16.40
CA VAL A 83 6.51 6.09 -17.42
C VAL A 83 6.01 6.47 -18.81
N ASN A 84 4.69 6.39 -19.04
CA ASN A 84 4.09 6.71 -20.33
C ASN A 84 3.72 8.19 -20.50
N SER A 85 3.94 9.03 -19.47
CA SER A 85 3.66 10.47 -19.49
C SER A 85 2.20 10.85 -19.81
N GLN A 86 1.24 10.02 -19.39
CA GLN A 86 -0.18 10.27 -19.61
C GLN A 86 -0.76 11.15 -18.48
N SER A 87 -1.02 12.43 -18.79
CA SER A 87 -1.55 13.39 -17.81
C SER A 87 -2.92 13.01 -17.24
N THR A 88 -3.77 12.35 -18.04
CA THR A 88 -5.07 11.83 -17.60
C THR A 88 -4.93 10.71 -16.57
N ALA A 89 -3.90 9.87 -16.69
CA ALA A 89 -3.60 8.83 -15.71
C ALA A 89 -3.11 9.44 -14.40
N LEU A 90 -2.31 10.52 -14.44
CA LEU A 90 -1.89 11.25 -13.24
C LEU A 90 -3.09 11.81 -12.47
N GLN A 91 -4.04 12.43 -13.17
CA GLN A 91 -5.29 12.92 -12.57
C GLN A 91 -6.11 11.77 -11.99
N SER A 92 -6.21 10.66 -12.71
CA SER A 92 -6.97 9.48 -12.27
C SER A 92 -6.34 8.82 -11.04
N LEU A 93 -5.00 8.74 -10.98
CA LEU A 93 -4.26 8.26 -9.82
C LEU A 93 -4.52 9.15 -8.60
N GLY A 94 -4.37 10.47 -8.78
CA GLY A 94 -4.65 11.45 -7.73
C GLY A 94 -6.08 11.31 -7.20
N GLN A 95 -7.07 11.26 -8.09
CA GLN A 95 -8.47 11.08 -7.73
C GLN A 95 -8.72 9.76 -6.99
N MET A 96 -8.14 8.67 -7.46
CA MET A 96 -8.28 7.35 -6.82
C MET A 96 -7.74 7.37 -5.38
N LEU A 97 -6.61 8.01 -5.13
CA LEU A 97 -5.97 8.06 -3.80
C LEU A 97 -6.73 8.96 -2.81
N VAL A 98 -7.30 10.09 -3.26
CA VAL A 98 -8.04 11.02 -2.39
C VAL A 98 -9.51 10.61 -2.18
N THR A 99 -10.07 9.79 -3.07
CA THR A 99 -11.42 9.25 -2.92
C THR A 99 -11.43 8.29 -1.73
N LYS A 100 -12.38 8.48 -0.81
CA LYS A 100 -12.53 7.60 0.35
C LYS A 100 -12.74 6.15 -0.10
N ASN A 101 -11.75 5.31 0.11
CA ASN A 101 -11.77 3.88 -0.16
C ASN A 101 -11.46 3.13 1.15
N PRO A 102 -12.34 2.25 1.64
CA PRO A 102 -12.13 1.53 2.90
C PRO A 102 -10.90 0.61 2.90
N LEU A 103 -10.35 0.27 1.74
CA LEU A 103 -9.14 -0.55 1.60
C LEU A 103 -7.84 0.26 1.68
N ILE A 104 -7.92 1.60 1.71
CA ILE A 104 -6.75 2.48 1.82
C ILE A 104 -6.67 3.02 3.25
N ALA A 105 -5.66 2.58 4.00
CA ALA A 105 -5.37 3.11 5.33
C ALA A 105 -4.74 4.51 5.23
N SER A 106 -3.75 4.66 4.35
CA SER A 106 -3.10 5.94 4.08
C SER A 106 -2.29 5.89 2.80
N PHE A 107 -1.95 7.06 2.25
CA PHE A 107 -0.97 7.18 1.19
C PHE A 107 -0.07 8.40 1.41
N GLU A 108 1.13 8.37 0.84
CA GLU A 108 2.09 9.47 0.81
C GLU A 108 2.67 9.62 -0.60
N ARG A 109 3.09 10.83 -0.96
CA ARG A 109 3.66 11.18 -2.27
C ARG A 109 4.83 12.16 -2.09
N LYS A 110 5.91 11.99 -2.85
CA LYS A 110 7.04 12.95 -2.94
C LYS A 110 7.83 12.84 -4.25
#